data_AF-A0A1W9PFL7-F1
#
_entry.id   AF-A0A1W9PFL7-F1
#
_cell.length_a   1.000
_cell.length_b   1.000
_cell.length_c   1.000
_cell.angle_alpha   90.00
_cell.angle_beta   90.00
_cell.angle_gamma   90.00
#
_symmetry.space_group_name_H-M   'P 1'
#
loop_
_entity.id
_entity.type
_entity.pdbx_description
1 polymer ?
#
loop_
_entity_poly.entity_id
_entity_poly.type
_entity_poly.pdbx_seq_one_letter_code
_entity_poly.pdbx_strand_id
1 'polypeptide(L)'
;ELGMVVGAIAAGVVMRPLFESEERKGELLSKTTQTLSYGFFGVLFFFWVGFNADMEGFLREPLLAIVLYMAGTFGKLFGVLLMVPMKKMDLKEAVIIGVGLDARLTTEIIVAQLLYSAAIIDLKLFTALVAASSFTAITVPLLFSLLIRFWGKEVCYEK
;
A
#
# COMPACT_ATOMS: atom_id res chain seq x y z
N GLU A 1 14.81 10.79 12.02
CA GLU A 1 13.62 10.32 11.30
C GLU A 1 13.78 8.95 10.61
N LEU A 2 14.37 8.83 9.40
CA LEU A 2 14.42 7.55 8.66
C LEU A 2 15.04 6.37 9.43
N GLY A 3 16.13 6.63 10.17
CA GLY A 3 16.80 5.61 10.99
C GLY A 3 15.92 5.02 12.10
N MET A 4 14.91 5.75 12.59
CA MET A 4 13.97 5.23 13.59
C MET A 4 13.03 4.20 12.96
N VAL A 5 12.53 4.45 11.74
CA VAL A 5 11.67 3.49 11.03
C VAL A 5 12.45 2.22 10.71
N VAL A 6 13.67 2.36 10.17
CA VAL A 6 14.54 1.20 9.88
C VAL A 6 14.90 0.45 11.16
N GLY A 7 15.20 1.17 12.25
CA GLY A 7 15.48 0.59 13.56
C GLY A 7 14.30 -0.20 14.13
N ALA A 8 13.08 0.30 14.00
CA ALA A 8 11.87 -0.40 14.43
C ALA A 8 11.64 -1.69 13.63
N ILE A 9 11.82 -1.66 12.30
CA ILE A 9 11.75 -2.85 11.44
C ILE A 9 12.81 -3.88 11.86
N ALA A 10 14.06 -3.43 12.04
CA ALA A 10 15.17 -4.29 12.47
C ALA A 10 14.90 -4.92 13.85
N ALA A 11 14.43 -4.14 14.81
CA ALA A 11 14.05 -4.64 16.14
C ALA A 11 12.94 -5.69 16.04
N GLY A 12 11.89 -5.46 15.23
CA GLY A 12 10.82 -6.43 15.01
C GLY A 12 11.32 -7.76 14.43
N VAL A 13 12.24 -7.70 13.45
CA VAL A 13 12.87 -8.90 12.87
C VAL A 13 13.69 -9.65 13.91
N VAL A 14 14.48 -8.95 14.72
CA VAL A 14 15.30 -9.56 15.79
C VAL A 14 14.44 -10.16 16.89
N MET A 15 13.30 -9.53 17.22
CA MET A 15 12.37 -10.02 18.25
C MET A 15 11.49 -11.18 17.79
N ARG A 16 11.46 -11.51 16.48
CA ARG A 16 10.61 -12.57 15.92
C ARG A 16 10.67 -13.91 16.69
N PRO A 17 11.84 -14.42 17.11
CA PRO A 17 11.89 -15.67 17.87
C PRO A 17 11.12 -15.63 19.18
N LEU A 18 11.01 -14.46 19.83
CA LEU A 18 10.25 -14.29 21.09
C LEU A 18 8.73 -14.42 20.88
N PHE A 19 8.25 -14.12 19.67
CA PHE A 19 6.85 -14.32 19.29
C PHE A 19 6.54 -15.78 18.95
N GLU A 20 7.56 -16.56 18.56
CA GLU A 20 7.42 -17.96 18.12
C GLU A 20 7.78 -18.98 19.23
N SER A 21 8.59 -18.60 20.24
CA SER A 21 9.17 -19.56 21.21
C SER A 21 8.24 -19.99 22.35
N GLU A 22 7.18 -19.26 22.66
CA GLU A 22 6.23 -19.57 23.72
C GLU A 22 4.80 -19.50 23.16
N GLU A 23 4.15 -20.63 22.88
CA GLU A 23 2.82 -20.67 22.22
C GLU A 23 1.84 -19.66 22.83
N ARG A 24 1.70 -19.63 24.16
CA ARG A 24 0.70 -18.77 24.81
C ARG A 24 1.17 -17.33 25.03
N LYS A 25 2.43 -17.10 25.39
CA LYS A 25 2.95 -15.73 25.63
C LYS A 25 3.29 -15.02 24.32
N GLY A 26 3.86 -15.72 23.36
CA GLY A 26 4.14 -15.24 22.02
C GLY A 26 2.88 -14.89 21.25
N GLU A 27 1.82 -15.72 21.33
CA GLU A 27 0.52 -15.39 20.73
C GLU A 27 -0.13 -14.17 21.40
N LEU A 28 -0.10 -14.07 22.74
CA LEU A 28 -0.58 -12.89 23.45
C LEU A 28 0.19 -11.62 23.08
N LEU A 29 1.53 -11.70 23.00
CA LEU A 29 2.37 -10.59 22.60
C LEU A 29 2.06 -10.18 21.15
N SER A 30 1.98 -11.14 20.24
CA SER A 30 1.64 -10.92 18.83
C SER A 30 0.27 -10.25 18.68
N LYS A 31 -0.77 -10.79 19.33
CA LYS A 31 -2.13 -10.20 19.31
C LYS A 31 -2.16 -8.81 19.92
N THR A 32 -1.46 -8.60 21.04
CA THR A 32 -1.40 -7.28 21.69
C THR A 32 -0.70 -6.27 20.80
N THR A 33 0.47 -6.61 20.26
CA THR A 33 1.22 -5.77 19.33
C THR A 33 0.41 -5.50 18.07
N GLN A 34 -0.28 -6.49 17.49
CA GLN A 34 -1.13 -6.34 16.32
C GLN A 34 -2.32 -5.41 16.60
N THR A 35 -2.99 -5.60 17.74
CA THR A 35 -4.14 -4.79 18.14
C THR A 35 -3.74 -3.34 18.38
N LEU A 36 -2.62 -3.09 19.06
CA LEU A 36 -2.10 -1.75 19.25
C LEU A 36 -1.65 -1.12 17.93
N SER A 37 -0.92 -1.88 17.10
CA SER A 37 -0.36 -1.37 15.84
C SER A 37 -1.43 -1.01 14.83
N TYR A 38 -2.37 -1.93 14.55
CA TYR A 38 -3.41 -1.69 13.54
C TYR A 38 -4.64 -0.97 14.12
N GLY A 39 -5.03 -1.28 15.36
CA GLY A 39 -6.23 -0.73 15.98
C GLY A 39 -6.04 0.68 16.53
N PHE A 40 -4.85 1.03 17.02
CA PHE A 40 -4.59 2.35 17.61
C PHE A 40 -3.62 3.19 16.77
N PHE A 41 -2.36 2.73 16.61
CA PHE A 41 -1.33 3.52 15.93
C PHE A 41 -1.62 3.73 14.44
N GLY A 42 -2.12 2.70 13.75
CA GLY A 42 -2.49 2.78 12.34
C GLY A 42 -3.58 3.83 12.10
N VAL A 43 -4.65 3.79 12.90
CA VAL A 43 -5.77 4.75 12.81
C VAL A 43 -5.27 6.17 13.09
N LEU A 44 -4.48 6.36 14.14
CA LEU A 44 -3.93 7.68 14.49
C LEU A 44 -2.98 8.21 13.42
N PHE A 45 -2.13 7.35 12.85
CA PHE A 45 -1.23 7.69 11.75
C PHE A 45 -2.00 8.16 10.51
N PHE A 46 -2.99 7.39 10.05
CA PHE A 46 -3.77 7.76 8.87
C PHE A 46 -4.60 9.02 9.09
N PHE A 47 -5.16 9.19 10.29
CA PHE A 47 -5.85 10.42 10.66
C PHE A 47 -4.90 11.62 10.62
N TRP A 48 -3.71 11.49 11.20
CA TRP A 48 -2.70 12.55 11.21
C TRP A 48 -2.24 12.94 9.80
N VAL A 49 -1.91 11.95 8.95
CA VAL A 49 -1.52 12.20 7.56
C VAL A 49 -2.66 12.90 6.80
N GLY A 50 -3.89 12.39 6.92
CA GLY A 50 -5.05 12.99 6.26
C GLY A 50 -5.32 14.42 6.72
N PHE A 51 -5.10 14.72 8.00
CA PHE A 51 -5.23 16.07 8.56
C PHE A 51 -4.17 17.04 8.05
N ASN A 52 -2.94 16.57 7.78
CA ASN A 52 -1.87 17.40 7.23
C ASN A 52 -2.00 17.63 5.71
N ALA A 53 -2.81 16.82 5.01
CA ALA A 53 -3.04 16.98 3.59
C ALA A 53 -4.02 18.14 3.33
N ASP A 54 -3.69 19.00 2.36
CA ASP A 54 -4.49 20.18 2.01
C ASP A 54 -5.62 19.81 1.04
N MET A 55 -6.78 19.47 1.60
CA MET A 55 -7.95 19.09 0.80
C MET A 55 -8.50 20.24 -0.06
N GLU A 56 -8.32 21.49 0.36
CA GLU A 56 -8.79 22.64 -0.41
C GLU A 56 -7.87 22.90 -1.62
N GLY A 57 -6.55 22.82 -1.41
CA GLY A 57 -5.55 22.86 -2.48
C GLY A 57 -5.73 21.71 -3.49
N PHE A 58 -6.07 20.52 -3.00
CA PHE A 58 -6.40 19.37 -3.86
C PHE A 58 -7.61 19.62 -4.77
N LEU A 59 -8.69 20.21 -4.24
CA LEU A 59 -9.90 20.48 -5.02
C LEU A 59 -9.67 21.51 -6.13
N ARG A 60 -8.74 22.44 -5.93
CA ARG A 60 -8.39 23.46 -6.93
C ARG A 60 -7.56 22.87 -8.08
N GLU A 61 -6.64 21.95 -7.78
CA GLU A 61 -5.73 21.38 -8.79
C GLU A 61 -5.58 19.85 -8.66
N PRO A 62 -6.64 19.05 -8.94
CA PRO A 62 -6.61 17.60 -8.76
C PRO A 62 -5.75 16.87 -9.82
N LEU A 63 -5.34 17.58 -10.88
CA LEU A 63 -4.63 17.02 -12.02
C LEU A 63 -3.38 16.23 -11.60
N LEU A 64 -2.58 16.77 -10.67
CA LEU A 64 -1.35 16.12 -10.23
C LEU A 64 -1.63 14.76 -9.58
N ALA A 65 -2.63 14.70 -8.72
CA ALA A 65 -3.01 13.45 -8.04
C ALA A 65 -3.56 12.42 -9.02
N ILE A 66 -4.37 12.83 -9.99
CA ILE A 66 -4.89 11.95 -11.04
C ILE A 66 -3.75 11.39 -11.88
N VAL A 67 -2.79 12.22 -12.27
CA VAL A 67 -1.63 11.77 -13.06
C VAL A 67 -0.77 10.80 -12.24
N LEU A 68 -0.50 11.09 -10.96
CA LEU A 68 0.26 10.20 -10.08
C LEU A 68 -0.46 8.88 -9.79
N TYR A 69 -1.79 8.93 -9.66
CA TYR A 69 -2.64 7.75 -9.55
C TYR A 69 -2.50 6.88 -10.80
N MET A 70 -2.77 7.45 -11.98
CA MET A 70 -2.72 6.75 -13.25
C MET A 70 -1.31 6.21 -13.55
N ALA A 71 -0.27 7.03 -13.36
CA ALA A 71 1.11 6.61 -13.58
C ALA A 71 1.52 5.45 -12.66
N GLY A 72 1.11 5.48 -11.39
CA GLY A 72 1.36 4.38 -10.44
C GLY A 72 0.66 3.09 -10.86
N THR A 73 -0.64 3.16 -11.14
CA THR A 73 -1.45 2.00 -11.50
C THR A 73 -1.01 1.39 -12.83
N PHE A 74 -0.87 2.20 -13.89
CA PHE A 74 -0.43 1.71 -15.19
C PHE A 74 1.01 1.26 -15.19
N GLY A 75 1.90 1.92 -14.44
CA GLY A 75 3.30 1.51 -14.34
C GLY A 75 3.44 0.08 -13.79
N LYS A 76 2.71 -0.23 -12.72
CA LYS A 76 2.70 -1.59 -12.14
C LYS A 76 2.00 -2.60 -13.04
N LEU A 77 0.84 -2.24 -13.60
CA LEU A 77 0.09 -3.12 -14.50
C LEU A 77 0.91 -3.48 -15.75
N PHE A 78 1.58 -2.50 -16.34
CA PHE A 78 2.44 -2.70 -17.50
C PHE A 78 3.66 -3.57 -17.16
N GLY A 79 4.27 -3.37 -15.98
CA GLY A 79 5.36 -4.21 -15.49
C GLY A 79 5.00 -5.69 -15.40
N VAL A 80 3.78 -6.03 -14.97
CA VAL A 80 3.29 -7.41 -14.94
C VAL A 80 2.92 -7.91 -16.34
N LEU A 81 2.32 -7.05 -17.17
CA LEU A 81 1.92 -7.41 -18.53
C LEU A 81 3.12 -7.81 -19.42
N LEU A 82 4.31 -7.26 -19.15
CA LEU A 82 5.55 -7.67 -19.81
C LEU A 82 5.92 -9.15 -19.58
N MET A 83 5.36 -9.83 -18.56
CA MET A 83 5.58 -11.26 -18.33
C MET A 83 4.74 -12.15 -19.25
N VAL A 84 3.70 -11.62 -19.88
CA VAL A 84 2.82 -12.36 -20.83
C VAL A 84 3.57 -12.82 -22.08
N PRO A 85 4.30 -11.96 -22.82
CA PRO A 85 5.07 -12.42 -24.00
C PRO A 85 6.18 -13.41 -23.63
N MET A 86 6.62 -13.44 -22.37
CA MET A 86 7.56 -14.45 -21.85
C MET A 86 6.90 -15.82 -21.60
N LYS A 87 5.60 -15.99 -21.93
CA LYS A 87 4.79 -17.19 -21.72
C LYS A 87 4.77 -17.69 -20.28
N LYS A 88 4.97 -16.80 -19.31
CA LYS A 88 4.91 -17.15 -17.88
C LYS A 88 3.50 -17.10 -17.32
N MET A 89 2.61 -16.31 -17.92
CA MET A 89 1.24 -16.03 -17.45
C MET A 89 0.34 -15.70 -18.63
N ASP A 90 -0.97 -15.96 -18.49
CA ASP A 90 -1.98 -15.51 -19.43
C ASP A 90 -2.32 -14.01 -19.25
N LEU A 91 -2.92 -13.37 -20.25
CA LEU A 91 -3.38 -11.99 -20.16
C LEU A 91 -4.34 -11.76 -18.99
N LYS A 92 -5.28 -12.68 -18.76
CA LYS A 92 -6.26 -12.56 -17.66
C LYS A 92 -5.56 -12.66 -16.29
N GLU A 93 -4.64 -13.61 -16.16
CA GLU A 93 -3.82 -13.79 -14.95
C GLU A 93 -2.95 -12.55 -14.70
N ALA A 94 -2.30 -12.01 -15.72
CA ALA A 94 -1.47 -10.82 -15.63
C ALA A 94 -2.26 -9.58 -15.17
N VAL A 95 -3.50 -9.40 -15.62
CA VAL A 95 -4.34 -8.28 -15.18
C VAL A 95 -4.78 -8.45 -13.73
N ILE A 96 -5.21 -9.64 -13.31
CA ILE A 96 -5.58 -9.91 -11.91
C ILE A 96 -4.38 -9.64 -10.99
N ILE A 97 -3.21 -10.14 -11.36
CA ILE A 97 -1.98 -9.97 -10.58
C ILE A 97 -1.51 -8.52 -10.60
N GLY A 98 -1.57 -7.85 -11.74
CA GLY A 98 -1.22 -6.43 -11.85
C GLY A 98 -2.08 -5.54 -10.98
N VAL A 99 -3.40 -5.77 -10.93
CA VAL A 99 -4.31 -5.06 -10.02
C VAL A 99 -4.02 -5.41 -8.56
N GLY A 100 -3.77 -6.69 -8.25
CA GLY A 100 -3.40 -7.12 -6.90
C GLY A 100 -2.09 -6.49 -6.40
N LEU A 101 -1.11 -6.35 -7.29
CA LEU A 101 0.18 -5.70 -7.01
C LEU A 101 0.05 -4.18 -6.84
N ASP A 102 -0.99 -3.58 -7.43
CA ASP A 102 -1.25 -2.15 -7.26
C ASP A 102 -1.80 -1.79 -5.88
N ALA A 103 -2.09 -2.77 -5.00
CA ALA A 103 -2.47 -2.51 -3.62
C ALA A 103 -1.38 -1.68 -2.91
N ARG A 104 -1.56 -0.35 -2.89
CA ARG A 104 -0.64 0.59 -2.27
C ARG A 104 -0.67 0.36 -0.76
N LEU A 105 0.50 0.01 -0.24
CA LEU A 105 0.69 -0.22 1.19
C LEU A 105 0.88 1.10 1.93
N THR A 106 0.73 1.02 3.25
CA THR A 106 0.96 2.11 4.20
C THR A 106 2.34 2.77 4.07
N THR A 107 3.32 2.04 3.53
CA THR A 107 4.71 2.45 3.37
C THR A 107 4.90 3.63 2.42
N GLU A 108 4.11 3.73 1.34
CA GLU A 108 4.21 4.86 0.39
C GLU A 108 3.87 6.19 1.07
N ILE A 109 2.81 6.19 1.88
CA ILE A 109 2.37 7.35 2.65
C ILE A 109 3.40 7.71 3.74
N ILE A 110 3.97 6.73 4.43
CA ILE A 110 5.04 6.96 5.42
C ILE A 110 6.24 7.65 4.77
N VAL A 111 6.68 7.19 3.59
CA VAL A 111 7.79 7.81 2.87
C VAL A 111 7.44 9.23 2.43
N ALA A 112 6.24 9.46 1.89
CA ALA A 112 5.77 10.80 1.52
C ALA A 112 5.79 11.76 2.73
N GLN A 113 5.31 11.31 3.89
CA GLN A 113 5.35 12.10 5.13
C GLN A 113 6.78 12.43 5.55
N LEU A 114 7.70 11.46 5.49
CA LEU A 114 9.11 11.66 5.83
C LEU A 114 9.77 12.69 4.90
N LEU A 115 9.50 12.61 3.60
CA LEU A 115 10.01 13.56 2.61
C LEU A 115 9.44 14.97 2.84
N TYR A 116 8.15 15.06 3.18
CA TYR A 116 7.50 16.34 3.48
C TYR A 116 8.06 16.97 4.76
N SER A 117 8.20 16.19 5.84
CA SER A 117 8.80 16.64 7.09
C SER A 117 10.29 17.01 6.95
N ALA A 118 11.01 16.39 6.01
CA ALA A 118 12.38 16.76 5.66
C ALA A 118 12.46 17.97 4.69
N ALA A 119 11.33 18.58 4.34
CA ALA A 119 11.21 19.68 3.36
C ALA A 119 11.79 19.34 1.97
N ILE A 120 11.81 18.06 1.60
CA ILE A 120 12.27 17.57 0.28
C ILE A 120 11.16 17.71 -0.76
N ILE A 121 9.91 17.52 -0.34
CA ILE A 121 8.72 17.71 -1.18
C ILE A 121 7.83 18.80 -0.57
N ASP A 122 7.08 19.48 -1.44
CA ASP A 122 6.13 20.52 -1.03
C ASP A 122 4.77 19.93 -0.61
N LEU A 123 3.95 20.77 0.03
CA LEU A 123 2.62 20.39 0.50
C LEU A 123 1.73 19.90 -0.65
N LYS A 124 1.90 20.47 -1.85
CA LYS A 124 1.14 20.11 -3.05
C LYS A 124 1.46 18.69 -3.50
N LEU A 125 2.74 18.32 -3.63
CA LEU A 125 3.13 16.96 -4.00
C LEU A 125 2.78 15.95 -2.90
N PHE A 126 2.98 16.31 -1.64
CA PHE A 126 2.57 15.48 -0.50
C PHE A 126 1.08 15.15 -0.55
N THR A 127 0.23 16.18 -0.65
CA THR A 127 -1.23 16.03 -0.74
C THR A 127 -1.63 15.19 -1.95
N ALA A 128 -0.99 15.40 -3.10
CA ALA A 128 -1.29 14.62 -4.31
C ALA A 128 -0.94 13.13 -4.16
N LEU A 129 0.19 12.81 -3.52
CA LEU A 129 0.60 11.42 -3.24
C LEU A 129 -0.36 10.74 -2.25
N VAL A 130 -0.73 11.44 -1.17
CA VAL A 130 -1.70 10.93 -0.17
C VAL A 130 -3.06 10.69 -0.82
N ALA A 131 -3.55 11.63 -1.63
CA ALA A 131 -4.81 11.48 -2.37
C ALA A 131 -4.75 10.29 -3.33
N ALA A 132 -3.72 10.20 -4.19
CA ALA A 132 -3.55 9.11 -5.14
C ALA A 132 -3.50 7.73 -4.44
N SER A 133 -2.77 7.64 -3.32
CA SER A 133 -2.72 6.41 -2.52
C SER A 133 -4.06 6.06 -1.90
N SER A 134 -4.80 7.05 -1.40
CA SER A 134 -6.13 6.84 -0.80
C SER A 134 -7.15 6.35 -1.83
N PHE A 135 -7.14 6.92 -3.03
CA PHE A 135 -7.97 6.43 -4.15
C PHE A 135 -7.63 4.98 -4.49
N THR A 136 -6.34 4.64 -4.60
CA THR A 136 -5.89 3.28 -4.92
C THR A 136 -6.32 2.27 -3.86
N ALA A 137 -6.24 2.64 -2.58
CA ALA A 137 -6.66 1.80 -1.45
C ALA A 137 -8.15 1.41 -1.52
N ILE A 138 -9.00 2.26 -2.12
CA ILE A 138 -10.41 1.97 -2.35
C ILE A 138 -10.62 1.20 -3.66
N THR A 139 -9.96 1.64 -4.75
CA THR A 139 -10.17 1.10 -6.08
C THR A 139 -9.62 -0.32 -6.24
N VAL A 140 -8.46 -0.63 -5.66
CA VAL A 140 -7.81 -1.94 -5.82
C VAL A 140 -8.64 -3.09 -5.25
N PRO A 141 -9.09 -3.08 -3.97
CA PRO A 141 -9.91 -4.18 -3.44
C PRO A 141 -11.19 -4.40 -4.24
N LEU A 142 -11.80 -3.31 -4.73
CA LEU A 142 -13.04 -3.35 -5.50
C LEU A 142 -12.81 -3.97 -6.90
N LEU A 143 -11.78 -3.51 -7.62
CA LEU A 143 -11.39 -4.08 -8.91
C LEU A 143 -10.93 -5.53 -8.78
N PHE A 144 -10.10 -5.82 -7.78
CA PHE A 144 -9.55 -7.15 -7.55
C PHE A 144 -10.65 -8.18 -7.26
N SER A 145 -11.60 -7.83 -6.38
CA SER A 145 -12.77 -8.66 -6.09
C SER A 145 -13.64 -8.90 -7.34
N LEU A 146 -13.85 -7.86 -8.14
CA LEU A 146 -14.61 -7.94 -9.39
C LEU A 146 -13.92 -8.84 -10.42
N LEU A 147 -12.61 -8.68 -10.62
CA LEU A 147 -11.83 -9.50 -11.55
C LEU A 147 -11.79 -10.97 -11.15
N ILE A 148 -11.60 -11.28 -9.86
CA ILE A 148 -11.69 -12.66 -9.36
C ILE A 148 -13.08 -13.24 -9.61
N ARG A 149 -14.15 -12.45 -9.47
CA ARG A 149 -15.51 -12.94 -9.72
C ARG A 149 -15.74 -13.28 -11.20
N PHE A 150 -15.20 -12.48 -12.12
CA PHE A 150 -15.38 -12.70 -13.56
C PHE A 150 -14.44 -13.77 -14.13
N TRP A 151 -13.17 -13.75 -13.77
CA TRP A 151 -12.13 -14.58 -14.40
C TRP A 151 -11.51 -15.61 -13.45
N GLY A 152 -11.82 -15.58 -12.16
CA GLY A 152 -11.22 -16.50 -11.19
C GLY A 152 -11.52 -17.97 -11.48
N LYS A 153 -12.66 -18.30 -12.11
CA LYS A 153 -12.95 -19.67 -12.54
C LYS A 153 -12.09 -20.12 -13.73
N GLU A 154 -11.74 -19.22 -14.63
CA GLU A 154 -10.93 -19.55 -15.81
C GLU A 154 -9.47 -19.70 -15.39
N VAL A 155 -8.96 -18.78 -14.58
CA VAL A 155 -7.56 -18.77 -14.16
C VAL A 155 -7.23 -19.88 -13.14
N CYS A 156 -8.16 -20.26 -12.25
CA CYS A 156 -7.91 -21.29 -11.24
C CYS A 156 -8.08 -22.74 -11.76
N TYR A 157 -8.77 -22.97 -12.88
CA TYR A 157 -9.01 -24.32 -13.43
C TYR A 157 -8.04 -24.71 -14.55
N GLU A 158 -7.24 -23.76 -15.04
CA GLU A 158 -6.29 -23.98 -16.14
C GLU A 158 -4.88 -24.41 -15.66
N LYS A 159 -4.76 -24.79 -14.38
CA LYS A 159 -3.54 -25.36 -13.78
C LYS A 159 -3.77 -26.77 -13.25
#